data_AF-L0PA87-F1
#
_entry.id   AF-L0PA87-F1
#
_cell.length_a   1.000
_cell.length_b   1.000
_cell.length_c   1.000
_cell.angle_alpha   90.00
_cell.angle_beta   90.00
_cell.angle_gamma   90.00
#
_symmetry.space_group_name_H-M   'P 1'
#
loop_
_entity.id
_entity.type
_entity.pdbx_description
1 polymer ?
#
loop_
_entity_poly.entity_id
_entity_poly.type
_entity_poly.pdbx_seq_one_letter_code
_entity_poly.pdbx_strand_id
1 'polypeptide(L)'
;MAYVVSAHKASSVKYAVKSYFLEPENPSLVIANRIEIYTLSTQGLKHAHEFTINGKVSAILSYKPHIGSDTDHLFIVTEECVYFTLSWDRIKNRLCNEILIKDVFDPSLRTTDCGHLSIIDPDYRAIALKISKK
;
A
#
# COMPACT_ATOMS: atom_id res chain seq x y z
N MET A 1 -13.34 -23.75 -22.82
CA MET A 1 -13.48 -23.13 -21.48
C MET A 1 -12.18 -23.38 -20.74
N ALA A 2 -11.50 -22.35 -20.25
CA ALA A 2 -10.18 -22.48 -19.63
C ALA A 2 -10.25 -21.99 -18.18
N TYR A 3 -9.64 -22.75 -17.27
CA TYR A 3 -9.41 -22.36 -15.89
C TYR A 3 -7.93 -21.98 -15.73
N VAL A 4 -7.67 -20.77 -15.24
CA VAL A 4 -6.31 -20.22 -15.10
C VAL A 4 -5.96 -20.18 -13.62
N VAL A 5 -4.82 -20.75 -13.27
CA VAL A 5 -4.28 -20.78 -11.89
C VAL A 5 -2.78 -20.52 -11.91
N SER A 6 -2.28 -19.81 -10.89
CA SER A 6 -0.86 -19.53 -10.74
C SER A 6 -0.15 -20.71 -10.06
N ALA A 7 0.84 -21.30 -10.73
CA ALA A 7 1.67 -22.36 -10.14
C ALA A 7 2.65 -21.82 -9.08
N HIS A 8 3.14 -20.59 -9.24
CA HIS A 8 4.05 -19.93 -8.31
C HIS A 8 3.58 -18.50 -8.00
N LYS A 9 3.81 -18.06 -6.77
CA LYS A 9 3.53 -16.67 -6.36
C LYS A 9 4.54 -15.72 -7.04
N ALA A 10 4.16 -14.47 -7.27
CA ALA A 10 5.10 -13.52 -7.84
C ALA A 10 6.22 -13.21 -6.82
N SER A 11 7.48 -13.37 -7.21
CA SER A 11 8.66 -13.26 -6.31
C SER A 11 9.45 -11.96 -6.46
N SER A 12 9.18 -11.16 -7.50
CA SER A 12 9.83 -9.86 -7.68
C SER A 12 9.38 -8.86 -6.61
N VAL A 13 10.28 -8.08 -6.05
CA VAL A 13 9.91 -6.95 -5.18
C VAL A 13 10.07 -5.65 -5.96
N LYS A 14 9.00 -4.86 -6.09
CA LYS A 14 9.05 -3.55 -6.76
C LYS A 14 9.02 -2.39 -5.78
N TYR A 15 8.19 -2.50 -4.76
CA TYR A 15 8.06 -1.46 -3.74
C TYR A 15 8.17 -2.09 -2.36
N ALA A 16 8.80 -1.36 -1.46
CA ALA A 16 8.88 -1.70 -0.05
C ALA A 16 8.85 -0.42 0.78
N VAL A 17 8.21 -0.47 1.94
CA VAL A 17 8.11 0.66 2.85
C VAL A 17 8.24 0.18 4.29
N LYS A 18 8.98 0.93 5.10
CA LYS A 18 8.97 0.76 6.57
C LYS A 18 7.73 1.46 7.12
N SER A 19 6.98 0.80 7.98
CA SER A 19 5.76 1.32 8.61
C SER A 19 5.60 0.81 10.03
N TYR A 20 4.81 1.50 10.85
CA TYR A 20 4.34 1.01 12.15
C TYR A 20 2.89 0.51 12.03
N PHE A 21 2.65 -0.34 11.02
CA PHE A 21 1.30 -0.74 10.60
C PHE A 21 0.60 -1.71 11.57
N LEU A 22 1.33 -2.70 12.08
CA LEU A 22 0.75 -3.71 12.99
C LEU A 22 0.73 -3.23 14.44
N GLU A 23 1.81 -2.58 14.86
CA GLU A 23 2.04 -2.10 16.22
C GLU A 23 2.72 -0.73 16.18
N PRO A 24 2.37 0.19 17.09
CA PRO A 24 2.89 1.56 17.08
C PRO A 24 4.37 1.65 17.48
N GLU A 25 4.86 0.75 18.33
CA GLU A 25 6.27 0.77 18.79
C GLU A 25 7.19 -0.06 17.90
N ASN A 26 6.66 -1.13 17.28
CA ASN A 26 7.46 -2.10 16.56
C ASN A 26 7.40 -1.87 15.04
N PRO A 27 8.54 -1.59 14.38
CA PRO A 27 8.56 -1.35 12.95
C PRO A 27 8.28 -2.64 12.17
N SER A 28 7.50 -2.49 11.12
CA SER A 28 7.18 -3.51 10.13
C SER A 28 7.75 -3.11 8.76
N LEU A 29 8.25 -4.10 8.01
CA LEU A 29 8.59 -3.97 6.60
C LEU A 29 7.40 -4.45 5.77
N VAL A 30 6.87 -3.59 4.92
CA VAL A 30 5.78 -3.92 3.99
C VAL A 30 6.36 -3.99 2.59
N ILE A 31 6.10 -5.10 1.90
CA ILE A 31 6.58 -5.38 0.55
C ILE A 31 5.38 -5.47 -0.39
N ALA A 32 5.49 -4.90 -1.59
CA ALA A 32 4.41 -4.85 -2.57
C ALA A 32 4.73 -5.62 -3.86
N ASN A 33 4.11 -6.79 -3.97
CA ASN A 33 3.80 -7.51 -5.22
C ASN A 33 2.51 -8.30 -5.00
N ARG A 34 2.53 -9.16 -3.97
CA ARG A 34 1.43 -9.34 -3.01
C ARG A 34 1.80 -8.51 -1.77
N ILE A 35 0.84 -8.04 -0.98
CA ILE A 35 1.21 -7.26 0.19
C ILE A 35 1.62 -8.23 1.29
N GLU A 36 2.90 -8.20 1.62
CA GLU A 36 3.51 -9.02 2.66
C GLU A 36 4.06 -8.09 3.74
N ILE A 37 3.72 -8.40 4.99
CA ILE A 37 4.11 -7.62 6.16
C ILE A 37 5.06 -8.48 6.99
N TYR A 38 6.24 -7.95 7.26
CA TYR A 38 7.26 -8.58 8.07
C TYR A 38 7.51 -7.74 9.32
N THR A 39 7.56 -8.37 10.48
CA THR A 39 7.97 -7.73 11.73
C THR A 39 9.46 -7.91 11.96
N LEU A 40 10.08 -6.92 12.59
CA LEU A 40 11.48 -7.00 12.98
C LEU A 40 11.62 -7.79 14.30
N SER A 41 12.38 -8.88 14.25
CA SER A 41 12.76 -9.71 15.40
C SER A 41 14.27 -9.64 15.61
N THR A 42 14.74 -10.02 16.80
CA THR A 42 16.17 -10.12 17.12
C THR A 42 16.92 -11.09 16.21
N GLN A 43 16.23 -12.07 15.63
CA GLN A 43 16.77 -13.06 14.69
C GLN A 43 16.62 -12.67 13.21
N GLY A 44 16.02 -11.50 12.92
CA GLY A 44 15.78 -11.02 11.56
C GLY A 44 14.31 -10.71 11.27
N LEU A 45 13.91 -10.80 10.02
CA LEU A 45 12.54 -10.51 9.59
C LEU A 45 11.65 -11.73 9.75
N LYS A 46 10.53 -11.58 10.47
CA LYS A 46 9.52 -12.61 10.62
C LYS A 46 8.29 -12.23 9.80
N HIS A 47 7.84 -13.13 8.92
CA HIS A 47 6.59 -12.92 8.21
C HIS A 47 5.41 -12.89 9.19
N ALA A 48 4.60 -11.84 9.14
CA ALA A 48 3.46 -11.64 10.03
C ALA A 48 2.14 -11.86 9.30
N HIS A 49 1.93 -11.16 8.19
CA HIS A 49 0.68 -11.22 7.42
C HIS A 49 0.93 -11.12 5.92
N GLU A 50 0.10 -11.81 5.12
CA GLU A 50 0.03 -11.63 3.66
C GLU A 50 -1.42 -11.39 3.21
N PHE A 51 -1.61 -10.52 2.22
CA PHE A 51 -2.87 -10.38 1.51
C PHE A 51 -2.66 -9.95 0.05
N THR A 52 -3.69 -10.20 -0.75
CA THR A 52 -3.70 -9.88 -2.18
C THR A 52 -4.60 -8.68 -2.43
N ILE A 53 -4.19 -7.85 -3.38
CA ILE A 53 -5.03 -6.78 -3.91
C ILE A 53 -5.45 -7.14 -5.34
N ASN A 54 -6.62 -6.65 -5.75
CA ASN A 54 -7.12 -6.81 -7.11
C ASN A 54 -6.65 -5.62 -7.96
N GLY A 55 -5.44 -5.73 -8.50
CA GLY A 55 -4.82 -4.69 -9.31
C GLY A 55 -3.31 -4.75 -9.17
N LYS A 56 -2.61 -3.95 -9.96
CA LYS A 56 -1.14 -3.89 -9.93
C LYS A 56 -0.68 -2.69 -9.11
N VAL A 57 0.06 -2.92 -8.02
CA VAL A 57 0.62 -1.83 -7.19
C VAL A 57 1.58 -0.99 -8.04
N SER A 58 1.38 0.33 -8.01
CA SER A 58 2.27 1.33 -8.63
C SER A 58 3.00 2.19 -7.59
N ALA A 59 2.44 2.32 -6.37
CA ALA A 59 3.11 2.93 -5.23
C ALA A 59 2.53 2.42 -3.91
N ILE A 60 3.37 2.44 -2.87
CA ILE A 60 2.96 2.21 -1.48
C ILE A 60 3.61 3.28 -0.60
N LEU A 61 2.80 3.94 0.22
CA LEU A 61 3.22 4.96 1.17
C LEU A 61 2.69 4.60 2.56
N SER A 62 3.46 4.93 3.59
CA SER A 62 3.05 4.78 4.99
C SER A 62 2.87 6.15 5.62
N TYR A 63 1.85 6.31 6.45
CA TYR A 63 1.59 7.56 7.16
C TYR A 63 0.84 7.35 8.46
N LYS A 64 1.06 8.24 9.44
CA LYS A 64 0.31 8.21 10.69
C LYS A 64 -0.84 9.22 10.63
N PRO A 65 -2.10 8.78 10.67
CA PRO A 65 -3.23 9.71 10.74
C PRO A 65 -3.17 10.53 12.03
N HIS A 66 -3.57 11.81 11.96
CA HIS A 66 -3.61 12.67 13.15
C HIS A 66 -4.69 12.29 14.17
N ILE A 67 -5.76 11.64 13.72
CA ILE A 67 -6.93 11.33 14.53
C ILE A 67 -7.31 9.87 14.31
N GLY A 68 -7.62 9.18 15.39
CA GLY A 68 -8.36 7.91 15.35
C GLY A 68 -7.51 6.64 15.17
N SER A 69 -6.20 6.73 15.00
CA SER A 69 -5.35 5.54 14.91
C SER A 69 -3.97 5.76 15.55
N ASP A 70 -3.52 4.76 16.30
CA ASP A 70 -2.17 4.77 16.87
C ASP A 70 -1.14 4.11 15.93
N THR A 71 -1.59 3.24 15.03
CA THR A 71 -0.76 2.61 14.01
C THR A 71 -0.72 3.43 12.73
N ASP A 72 0.32 3.19 11.93
CA ASP A 72 0.41 3.74 10.59
C ASP A 72 -0.66 3.14 9.69
N HIS A 73 -1.11 3.93 8.72
CA HIS A 73 -1.97 3.52 7.62
C HIS A 73 -1.13 3.36 6.36
N LEU A 74 -1.54 2.41 5.52
CA LEU A 74 -0.91 2.18 4.22
C LEU A 74 -1.77 2.80 3.14
N PHE A 75 -1.20 3.75 2.41
CA PHE A 75 -1.80 4.29 1.20
C PHE A 75 -1.23 3.55 -0.01
N ILE A 76 -2.11 2.92 -0.77
CA ILE A 76 -1.76 2.10 -1.93
C ILE A 76 -2.34 2.73 -3.18
N VAL A 77 -1.52 2.75 -4.23
CA VAL A 77 -1.89 3.20 -5.55
C VAL A 77 -1.74 2.05 -6.52
N THR A 78 -2.73 1.88 -7.39
CA THR A 78 -2.67 0.88 -8.47
C THR A 78 -2.43 1.52 -9.84
N GLU A 79 -1.96 0.74 -10.80
CA GLU A 79 -1.82 1.20 -12.20
C GLU A 79 -3.17 1.51 -12.85
N GLU A 80 -4.25 0.89 -12.38
CA GLU A 80 -5.63 1.19 -12.78
C GLU A 80 -6.17 2.49 -12.16
N CYS A 81 -5.31 3.30 -11.54
CA CYS A 81 -5.67 4.57 -10.88
C CYS A 81 -6.74 4.40 -9.80
N VAL A 82 -6.69 3.28 -9.07
CA VAL A 82 -7.46 3.09 -7.84
C VAL A 82 -6.55 3.41 -6.66
N TYR A 83 -7.04 4.21 -5.73
CA TYR A 83 -6.31 4.63 -4.54
C TYR A 83 -7.08 4.20 -3.32
N PHE A 84 -6.40 3.64 -2.33
CA PHE A 84 -7.05 3.26 -1.10
C PHE A 84 -6.10 3.28 0.08
N THR A 85 -6.68 3.55 1.25
CA THR A 85 -6.01 3.52 2.54
C THR A 85 -6.43 2.27 3.30
N LEU A 86 -5.44 1.54 3.81
CA LEU A 86 -5.63 0.40 4.69
C LEU A 86 -5.18 0.74 6.10
N SER A 87 -5.91 0.20 7.07
CA SER A 87 -5.53 0.20 8.49
C SER A 87 -5.52 -1.22 9.04
N TRP A 88 -4.89 -1.40 10.19
CA TRP A 88 -4.86 -2.67 10.91
C TRP A 88 -5.69 -2.60 12.19
N ASP A 89 -6.72 -3.43 12.29
CA ASP A 89 -7.46 -3.62 13.54
C ASP A 89 -6.73 -4.65 14.41
N ARG A 90 -6.05 -4.17 15.46
CA ARG A 90 -5.31 -5.00 16.42
C ARG A 90 -6.22 -5.90 17.26
N ILE A 91 -7.45 -5.48 17.54
CA ILE A 91 -8.38 -6.23 18.40
C ILE A 91 -8.93 -7.43 17.62
N LYS A 92 -9.32 -7.20 16.36
CA LYS A 92 -9.86 -8.26 15.48
C LYS A 92 -8.80 -8.97 14.66
N ASN A 93 -7.55 -8.52 14.75
CA ASN A 93 -6.41 -9.01 13.99
C ASN A 93 -6.70 -9.05 12.48
N ARG A 94 -7.27 -7.96 11.95
CA ARG A 94 -7.84 -7.92 10.60
C ARG A 94 -7.50 -6.61 9.89
N LEU A 95 -7.32 -6.73 8.58
CA LEU A 95 -7.19 -5.60 7.67
C LEU A 95 -8.52 -4.87 7.48
N CYS A 96 -8.49 -3.54 7.61
CA CYS A 96 -9.63 -2.67 7.40
C CYS A 96 -9.38 -1.73 6.20
N ASN A 97 -10.40 -1.55 5.36
CA ASN A 97 -10.38 -0.55 4.30
C ASN A 97 -10.95 0.74 4.87
N GLU A 98 -10.15 1.78 4.96
CA GLU A 98 -10.57 3.08 5.52
C GLU A 98 -11.18 3.96 4.44
N ILE A 99 -10.39 4.23 3.41
CA ILE A 99 -10.75 5.15 2.33
C ILE A 99 -10.53 4.44 1.01
N LEU A 100 -11.50 4.56 0.11
CA LEU A 100 -11.41 4.08 -1.27
C LEU A 100 -11.75 5.24 -2.20
N ILE A 101 -10.80 5.59 -3.05
CA ILE A 101 -10.93 6.65 -4.04
C ILE A 101 -10.86 5.99 -5.41
N LYS A 102 -11.96 6.09 -6.15
CA LYS A 102 -12.10 5.64 -7.54
C LYS A 102 -12.28 6.85 -8.44
N ASP A 103 -12.02 6.66 -9.73
CA ASP A 103 -12.35 7.62 -10.79
C ASP A 103 -11.60 8.97 -10.74
N VAL A 104 -10.39 9.00 -10.18
CA VAL A 104 -9.49 10.18 -10.28
C VAL A 104 -8.85 10.28 -11.68
N PHE A 105 -8.95 9.20 -12.48
CA PHE A 105 -8.40 9.14 -13.81
C PHE A 105 -9.33 9.81 -14.83
N ASP A 106 -8.84 10.84 -15.50
CA ASP A 106 -9.47 11.42 -16.67
C ASP A 106 -8.85 10.79 -17.93
N PRO A 107 -9.62 10.00 -18.71
CA PRO A 107 -9.13 9.34 -19.92
C PRO A 107 -8.61 10.30 -20.99
N SER A 108 -8.97 11.58 -20.92
CA SER A 108 -8.51 12.61 -21.85
C SER A 108 -7.07 13.07 -21.58
N LEU A 109 -6.52 12.74 -20.40
CA LEU A 109 -5.18 13.15 -20.00
C LEU A 109 -4.12 12.16 -20.52
N ARG A 110 -3.01 12.70 -21.05
CA ARG A 110 -1.85 11.89 -21.41
C ARG A 110 -1.21 11.30 -20.14
N THR A 111 -1.01 9.99 -20.15
CA THR A 111 -0.27 9.26 -19.11
C THR A 111 1.15 9.80 -18.99
N THR A 112 1.67 9.83 -17.76
CA THR A 112 3.03 10.28 -17.47
C THR A 112 4.06 9.26 -17.93
N ASP A 113 5.09 9.68 -18.68
CA ASP A 113 6.18 8.78 -19.14
C ASP A 113 6.90 8.05 -17.99
N CYS A 114 6.99 8.69 -16.82
CA CYS A 114 7.65 8.15 -15.63
C CYS A 114 6.71 7.34 -14.70
N GLY A 115 5.47 7.08 -15.11
CA GLY A 115 4.44 6.45 -14.26
C GLY A 115 3.82 7.40 -13.24
N HIS A 116 2.96 6.87 -12.38
CA HIS A 116 2.31 7.63 -11.31
C HIS A 116 3.32 7.93 -10.19
N LEU A 117 3.43 9.21 -9.80
CA LEU A 117 4.24 9.61 -8.65
C LEU A 117 3.30 9.94 -7.48
N SER A 118 3.62 9.41 -6.31
CA SER A 118 2.91 9.68 -5.07
C SER A 118 3.91 10.11 -4.02
N ILE A 119 3.65 11.24 -3.38
CA ILE A 119 4.45 11.74 -2.27
C ILE A 119 3.53 12.11 -1.12
N ILE A 120 4.05 11.98 0.09
CA ILE A 120 3.34 12.39 1.29
C ILE A 120 4.03 13.58 1.94
N ASP A 121 3.23 14.49 2.47
CA ASP A 121 3.70 15.56 3.34
C ASP A 121 4.35 14.96 4.60
N PRO A 122 5.56 15.42 5.02
CA PRO A 122 6.19 14.94 6.24
C PRO A 122 5.34 15.16 7.50
N ASP A 123 4.49 16.20 7.49
CA ASP A 123 3.53 16.47 8.56
C ASP A 123 2.21 15.69 8.41
N TYR A 124 2.11 14.77 7.44
CA TYR A 124 0.94 13.91 7.16
C TYR A 124 -0.39 14.65 6.88
N ARG A 125 -0.34 15.92 6.46
CA ARG A 125 -1.56 16.70 6.17
C ARG A 125 -2.16 16.40 4.80
N ALA A 126 -1.33 16.00 3.84
CA ALA A 126 -1.75 15.78 2.47
C ALA A 126 -0.91 14.71 1.76
N ILE A 127 -1.54 14.04 0.79
CA ILE A 127 -0.89 13.13 -0.15
C ILE A 127 -1.05 13.76 -1.54
N ALA A 128 0.07 13.99 -2.22
CA ALA A 128 0.07 14.55 -3.57
C ALA A 128 0.27 13.43 -4.59
N LEU A 129 -0.56 13.46 -5.64
CA LEU A 129 -0.57 12.49 -6.72
C LEU A 129 -0.31 13.19 -8.04
N LYS A 130 0.72 12.77 -8.75
CA LYS A 130 0.96 13.17 -10.14
C LYS A 130 0.57 12.02 -11.07
N ILE A 131 -0.58 12.21 -11.73
CA ILE A 131 -1.24 11.17 -12.52
C ILE A 131 -1.00 11.40 -14.02
N SER A 132 -1.00 12.66 -14.45
CA SER A 132 -0.82 13.05 -15.85
C SER A 132 0.28 14.08 -16.06
N LYS A 133 0.73 14.18 -17.31
CA LYS A 133 1.55 15.31 -17.77
C LYS A 133 0.63 16.52 -17.99
N LYS A 134 0.86 17.58 -17.22
CA LYS A 134 0.45 18.94 -17.55
C LYS A 134 1.70 19.80 -17.66
#